data_AF-A0A2L2ZA30-F1
#
_entry.id   AF-A0A2L2ZA30-F1
#
_cell.length_a   1.000
_cell.length_b   1.000
_cell.length_c   1.000
_cell.angle_alpha   90.00
_cell.angle_beta   90.00
_cell.angle_gamma   90.00
#
_symmetry.space_group_name_H-M   'P 1'
#
loop_
_entity.id
_entity.type
_entity.pdbx_description
1 polymer ?
#
loop_
_entity_poly.entity_id
_entity_poly.type
_entity_poly.pdbx_seq_one_letter_code
_entity_poly.pdbx_strand_id
1 'polypeptide(L)' 'IMVWSCFSWFCLEPLVLVCGTLNGRDILDNSALPTLWQQFVIGPFVLQHDNAAIHNAHAITDCFDEMGLQELD' A
#
# COMPACT_ATOMS: atom_id res chain seq x y z
N ILE A 1 -8.51 0.69 -18.40
CA ILE A 1 -7.68 1.55 -17.52
C ILE A 1 -7.63 0.88 -16.17
N MET A 2 -6.44 0.73 -15.59
CA MET A 2 -6.26 0.22 -14.24
C MET A 2 -5.77 1.36 -13.37
N VAL A 3 -6.29 1.44 -12.14
CA VAL A 3 -5.96 2.51 -11.20
C VAL A 3 -5.75 1.86 -9.84
N TRP A 4 -4.72 2.31 -9.14
CA TRP A 4 -4.52 1.99 -7.73
C TRP A 4 -4.80 3.24 -6.89
N SER A 5 -5.38 3.04 -5.71
CA SER A 5 -5.50 4.08 -4.70
C SER A 5 -5.62 3.46 -3.31
N CYS A 6 -5.29 4.26 -2.30
CA CYS A 6 -5.65 4.00 -0.91
C CYS A 6 -6.50 5.15 -0.37
N PHE A 7 -7.12 4.95 0.78
CA PHE A 7 -7.78 6.01 1.54
C PHE A 7 -7.91 5.61 3.00
N SER A 8 -8.10 6.60 3.85
CA SER A 8 -8.43 6.40 5.26
C SER A 8 -9.67 7.24 5.63
N TRP A 9 -10.10 7.15 6.87
CA TRP A 9 -11.11 8.06 7.42
C TRP A 9 -10.72 9.54 7.30
N PHE A 10 -9.43 9.86 7.39
CA PHE A 10 -8.94 11.23 7.44
C PHE A 10 -8.67 11.84 6.06
N CYS A 11 -8.37 11.03 5.04
CA CYS A 11 -8.05 11.53 3.71
C CYS A 11 -8.28 10.49 2.59
N LEU A 12 -8.59 10.98 1.39
CA LEU A 12 -8.44 10.23 0.14
C LEU A 12 -6.97 10.32 -0.30
N GLU A 13 -6.36 9.16 -0.48
CA GLU A 13 -4.93 9.04 -0.79
C GLU A 13 -4.72 8.70 -2.29
N PRO A 14 -3.47 8.67 -2.82
CA PRO A 14 -3.23 9.03 -4.22
C PRO A 14 -3.89 8.08 -5.21
N LEU A 15 -4.42 8.67 -6.28
CA LEU A 15 -5.00 7.96 -7.41
C LEU A 15 -3.93 7.77 -8.49
N VAL A 16 -3.40 6.56 -8.60
CA VAL A 16 -2.27 6.23 -9.49
C VAL A 16 -2.78 5.47 -10.71
N LEU A 17 -2.55 6.02 -11.90
CA LEU A 17 -2.81 5.30 -13.14
C LEU A 17 -1.76 4.19 -13.32
N VAL A 18 -2.23 2.95 -13.48
CA VAL A 18 -1.37 1.79 -13.70
C VAL A 18 -1.34 1.47 -15.19
N CYS A 19 -0.15 1.60 -15.78
CA CYS A 19 0.10 1.29 -17.18
C CYS A 19 0.53 -0.18 -17.31
N GLY A 20 -0.41 -1.05 -17.65
CA GLY A 20 -0.16 -2.50 -17.82
C GLY A 20 -0.49 -3.28 -16.55
N THR A 21 0.39 -4.21 -16.17
CA THR A 21 0.20 -5.07 -15.00
C THR A 21 0.73 -4.37 -13.74
N LEU A 22 -0.07 -4.39 -12.68
CA LEU A 22 0.32 -3.82 -11.38
C LEU A 22 1.50 -4.58 -10.77
N ASN A 23 2.49 -3.83 -10.29
CA ASN A 23 3.58 -4.35 -9.48
C ASN A 23 3.36 -3.89 -8.03
N GLY A 24 3.08 -4.83 -7.13
CA GLY A 24 2.76 -4.50 -5.74
C GLY A 24 3.89 -3.76 -5.02
N ARG A 25 5.15 -4.10 -5.30
CA ARG A 25 6.29 -3.46 -4.64
C ARG A 25 6.48 -2.02 -5.10
N ASP A 26 6.33 -1.79 -6.40
CA ASP A 26 6.37 -0.44 -6.99
C ASP A 26 5.30 0.47 -6.38
N ILE A 27 4.08 -0.06 -6.19
CA ILE A 27 2.98 0.66 -5.54
C ILE A 27 3.28 0.98 -4.08
N LEU A 28 3.83 0.03 -3.31
CA LEU A 28 4.18 0.27 -1.91
C LEU A 28 5.26 1.35 -1.78
N ASP A 29 6.37 1.18 -2.51
CA ASP A 29 7.55 2.04 -2.38
C ASP A 29 7.27 3.46 -2.90
N ASN A 30 6.51 3.61 -4.00
CA ASN A 30 6.32 4.90 -4.66
C ASN A 30 5.00 5.60 -4.31
N SER A 31 4.04 4.89 -3.72
CA SER A 31 2.70 5.45 -3.47
C SER A 31 2.22 5.22 -2.04
N ALA A 32 2.10 3.99 -1.57
CA ALA A 32 1.47 3.72 -0.26
C ALA A 32 2.33 4.22 0.92
N LEU A 33 3.61 3.82 0.99
CA LEU A 33 4.51 4.18 2.09
C LEU A 33 4.77 5.70 2.16
N PRO A 34 5.08 6.39 1.05
CA PRO A 34 5.20 7.84 1.06
C PRO A 34 3.97 8.53 1.59
N THR A 35 2.78 8.04 1.24
CA THR A 35 1.54 8.64 1.73
C THR A 35 1.37 8.44 3.23
N LEU A 36 1.60 7.21 3.73
CA LEU A 36 1.54 6.93 5.16
C LEU A 36 2.47 7.84 5.98
N TRP A 37 3.72 7.98 5.54
CA TRP A 37 4.71 8.79 6.24
C TRP A 37 4.43 10.30 6.17
N GLN A 38 3.93 10.79 5.03
CA GLN A 38 3.62 12.21 4.86
C GLN A 38 2.33 12.61 5.59
N GLN A 39 1.31 11.75 5.60
CA GLN A 39 -0.02 12.11 6.11
C GLN A 39 -0.24 11.74 7.58
N PHE A 40 0.25 10.59 8.04
CA PHE A 40 -0.08 10.09 9.37
C PHE A 40 1.04 10.19 10.40
N VAL A 41 2.29 10.43 9.97
CA VAL A 41 3.50 10.77 10.75
C VAL A 41 3.93 9.77 11.84
N ILE A 42 3.03 9.22 12.66
CA ILE A 42 3.30 8.30 13.77
C ILE A 42 2.32 7.11 13.72
N GLY A 43 2.89 5.89 13.68
CA GLY A 43 2.15 4.62 13.65
C GLY A 43 1.80 4.04 15.02
N PRO A 44 1.21 2.82 15.07
CA PRO A 44 1.25 1.80 14.02
C PRO A 44 0.28 2.04 12.85
N PHE A 45 0.71 1.65 11.64
CA PHE A 45 -0.13 1.71 10.44
C PHE A 45 -0.70 0.33 10.14
N VAL A 46 -1.98 0.31 9.79
CA VAL A 46 -2.72 -0.88 9.40
C VAL A 46 -3.20 -0.69 7.96
N LEU A 47 -2.86 -1.63 7.09
CA LEU A 47 -3.27 -1.65 5.68
C LEU A 47 -4.26 -2.79 5.47
N GLN A 48 -5.34 -2.50 4.75
CA GLN A 48 -6.31 -3.50 4.29
C GLN A 48 -6.24 -3.60 2.77
N HIS A 49 -6.20 -4.81 2.23
CA HIS A 49 -6.29 -5.08 0.80
C HIS A 49 -7.00 -6.41 0.54
N ASP A 50 -7.32 -6.70 -0.72
CA ASP A 50 -7.90 -7.99 -1.10
C ASP A 50 -6.83 -9.11 -1.11
N ASN A 51 -7.28 -10.35 -1.24
CA ASN A 51 -6.43 -11.54 -1.27
C ASN A 51 -5.87 -11.86 -2.67
N ALA A 52 -5.60 -10.84 -3.50
CA ALA A 52 -4.95 -11.07 -4.79
C ALA A 52 -3.56 -11.68 -4.59
N ALA A 53 -3.15 -12.60 -5.48
CA ALA A 53 -1.87 -13.31 -5.35
C ALA A 53 -0.66 -12.37 -5.24
N ILE A 54 -0.75 -11.18 -5.84
CA ILE A 54 0.30 -10.16 -5.79
C ILE A 54 0.50 -9.56 -4.39
N HIS A 55 -0.55 -9.49 -3.55
CA HIS A 55 -0.46 -8.93 -2.21
C HIS A 55 0.13 -9.93 -1.20
N ASN A 56 0.07 -11.22 -1.53
CA ASN A 56 0.63 -12.30 -0.71
C ASN A 56 2.04 -12.72 -1.16
N ALA A 57 2.63 -12.01 -2.12
CA ALA A 57 3.97 -12.31 -2.58
C ALA A 57 5.00 -11.98 -1.47
N HIS A 58 6.06 -12.79 -1.35
CA HIS A 58 7.10 -12.58 -0.34
C HIS A 58 7.64 -11.14 -0.30
N ALA A 59 7.84 -10.51 -1.46
CA ALA A 59 8.32 -9.13 -1.53
C ALA A 59 7.39 -8.09 -0.89
N ILE A 60 6.09 -8.39 -0.76
CA ILE A 60 5.09 -7.57 -0.11
C ILE A 60 5.06 -7.85 1.39
N THR A 61 5.03 -9.13 1.79
CA THR A 61 5.05 -9.51 3.21
C THR A 61 6.34 -9.05 3.88
N ASP A 62 7.49 -9.21 3.22
CA ASP A 62 8.79 -8.73 3.70
C ASP A 62 8.79 -7.19 3.85
N CYS A 63 8.12 -6.48 2.93
CA CYS A 63 7.96 -5.02 3.03
C CYS A 63 7.16 -4.62 4.27
N PHE A 64 6.08 -5.34 4.56
CA PHE A 64 5.24 -5.07 5.73
C PHE A 64 6.05 -5.24 7.01
N ASP A 65 6.81 -6.33 7.11
CA ASP A 65 7.68 -6.61 8.26
C ASP A 65 8.80 -5.56 8.40
N GLU A 66 9.50 -5.22 7.30
CA GLU A 66 10.57 -4.22 7.28
C GLU A 66 10.10 -2.83 7.71
N MET A 67 8.89 -2.45 7.29
CA MET A 67 8.32 -1.12 7.52
C MET A 67 7.47 -1.06 8.79
N GLY A 68 7.28 -2.18 9.50
CA GLY A 68 6.45 -2.27 10.70
C GLY A 68 4.96 -2.04 10.45
N LEU A 69 4.48 -2.44 9.28
CA LEU A 69 3.06 -2.36 8.88
C LEU A 69 2.31 -3.59 9.37
N GLN A 70 1.02 -3.41 9.67
CA GLN A 70 0.12 -4.51 10.00
C GLN A 70 -0.90 -4.69 8.87
N GLU A 71 -1.21 -5.94 8.54
CA GLU A 71 -2.31 -6.28 7.64
C GLU A 71 -3.62 -6.43 8.43
N LEU A 72 -4.73 -5.94 7.88
CA LEU A 72 -6.07 -6.16 8.43
C LEU A 72 -6.76 -7.30 7.68
N ASP A 73 -7.16 -8.33 8.43
CA ASP A 73 -7.93 -9.49 7.96
C ASP A 73 -9.27 -9.14 7.27
#